data_AF-A0AAN7ZP76-F1
#
_entry.id   AF-A0AAN7ZP76-F1
#
_cell.length_a   1.000
_cell.length_b   1.000
_cell.length_c   1.000
_cell.angle_alpha   90.00
_cell.angle_beta   90.00
_cell.angle_gamma   90.00
#
_symmetry.space_group_name_H-M   'P 1'
#
loop_
_entity.id
_entity.type
_entity.pdbx_description
1 polymer ?
#
loop_
_entity_poly.entity_id
_entity_poly.type
_entity_poly.pdbx_seq_one_letter_code
_entity_poly.pdbx_strand_id
1 'polypeptide(L)'
;MLFAIPKRCIYVSIPLRNPLIKFRYGSREQHQRIVVEETSSHTSSTSQTATQTSEPIFDYQLPLRYKRVPMEDTEIEYINRGGPD
;
A
#
# COMPACT_ATOMS: atom_id res chain seq x y z
N MET A 1 -39.92 -20.60 38.14
CA MET A 1 -39.11 -19.39 38.35
C MET A 1 -37.96 -19.42 37.36
N LEU A 2 -37.83 -18.41 36.48
CA LEU A 2 -36.75 -18.31 35.49
C LEU A 2 -35.98 -17.01 35.76
N PHE A 3 -34.70 -17.13 36.11
CA PHE A 3 -33.82 -15.99 36.36
C PHE A 3 -33.31 -15.42 35.04
N ALA A 4 -33.55 -14.13 34.80
CA ALA A 4 -33.00 -13.40 33.67
C ALA A 4 -31.53 -13.03 33.95
N ILE A 5 -30.61 -13.45 33.09
CA ILE A 5 -29.19 -13.07 33.17
C ILE A 5 -29.03 -11.65 32.57
N PRO A 6 -28.54 -10.65 33.31
CA PRO A 6 -28.31 -9.33 32.74
C PRO A 6 -27.10 -9.37 31.79
N LYS A 7 -27.32 -8.99 30.53
CA LYS A 7 -26.25 -8.81 29.56
C LYS A 7 -25.47 -7.54 29.91
N ARG A 8 -24.24 -7.69 30.42
CA ARG A 8 -23.33 -6.57 30.63
C ARG A 8 -22.77 -6.14 29.27
N CYS A 9 -23.15 -4.95 28.82
CA CYS A 9 -22.54 -4.31 27.67
C CYS A 9 -21.28 -3.57 28.16
N ILE A 10 -20.11 -3.98 27.68
CA ILE A 10 -18.85 -3.32 28.00
C ILE A 10 -18.73 -2.11 27.07
N TYR A 11 -18.93 -0.91 27.61
CA TYR A 11 -18.70 0.32 26.86
C TYR A 11 -17.21 0.63 26.88
N VAL A 12 -16.53 0.36 25.76
CA VAL A 12 -15.14 0.76 25.57
C VAL A 12 -15.14 2.22 25.10
N SER A 13 -14.87 3.15 26.01
CA SER A 13 -14.86 4.60 25.76
C SER A 13 -13.56 5.09 25.13
N ILE A 14 -12.96 4.31 24.22
CA ILE A 14 -11.76 4.74 23.49
C ILE A 14 -12.25 5.39 22.20
N PRO A 15 -12.00 6.69 21.98
CA PRO A 15 -12.32 7.33 20.71
C PRO A 15 -11.45 6.68 19.63
N LEU A 16 -12.05 5.84 18.79
CA LEU A 16 -11.34 5.31 17.63
C LEU A 16 -10.98 6.49 16.74
N ARG A 17 -9.67 6.67 16.51
CA ARG A 17 -9.11 7.73 15.65
C ARG A 17 -9.73 7.71 14.24
N ASN A 18 -10.26 6.56 13.83
CA ASN A 18 -10.97 6.35 12.57
C ASN A 18 -12.39 5.81 12.88
N PRO A 19 -13.44 6.31 12.23
CA PRO A 19 -14.79 5.78 12.42
C PRO A 19 -14.85 4.31 12.00
N LEU A 20 -15.43 3.47 12.85
CA LEU A 20 -15.70 2.07 12.50
C LEU A 20 -16.68 2.03 11.33
N ILE A 21 -16.34 1.24 10.31
CA ILE A 21 -17.21 0.98 9.16
C ILE A 21 -18.51 0.35 9.67
N LYS A 22 -19.65 0.98 9.36
CA LYS A 22 -20.99 0.45 9.66
C LYS A 22 -21.57 -0.19 8.40
N PHE A 23 -21.72 -1.50 8.41
CA PHE A 23 -22.45 -2.19 7.35
C PHE A 23 -23.95 -1.94 7.52
N ARG A 24 -24.64 -1.53 6.45
CA ARG A 24 -26.10 -1.48 6.44
C ARG A 24 -26.62 -2.90 6.40
N TYR A 25 -27.56 -3.24 7.29
CA TYR A 25 -28.27 -4.51 7.23
C TYR A 25 -29.43 -4.39 6.25
N GLY A 26 -29.31 -5.01 5.07
CA GLY A 26 -30.40 -5.12 4.10
C GLY A 26 -29.97 -5.12 2.63
N SER A 27 -30.51 -6.13 1.92
CA SER A 27 -30.53 -6.40 0.48
C SER A 27 -29.23 -6.87 -0.19
N ARG A 28 -29.21 -8.17 -0.56
CA ARG A 28 -28.17 -8.86 -1.33
C ARG A 28 -28.39 -8.74 -2.85
N GLU A 29 -29.07 -7.69 -3.30
CA GLU A 29 -29.44 -7.55 -4.71
C GLU A 29 -28.40 -6.66 -5.44
N GLN A 30 -27.67 -7.34 -6.32
CA GLN A 30 -26.80 -6.84 -7.40
C GLN A 30 -25.48 -6.14 -7.02
N HIS A 31 -24.42 -6.94 -7.11
CA HIS A 31 -23.10 -6.50 -7.57
C HIS A 31 -23.24 -5.71 -8.90
N GLN A 32 -23.24 -4.39 -8.81
CA GLN A 32 -22.64 -3.54 -9.84
C GLN A 32 -21.59 -2.69 -9.16
N ARG A 33 -20.34 -2.85 -9.59
CA ARG A 33 -19.21 -2.00 -9.19
C ARG A 33 -19.52 -0.58 -9.62
N ILE A 34 -20.06 0.22 -8.71
CA ILE A 34 -20.04 1.68 -8.84
C ILE A 34 -18.75 2.13 -8.16
N VAL A 35 -17.73 2.40 -8.98
CA VAL A 35 -16.56 3.17 -8.56
C VAL A 35 -17.07 4.59 -8.36
N VAL A 36 -17.39 4.96 -7.12
CA VAL A 36 -17.73 6.33 -6.76
C VAL A 36 -16.42 7.09 -6.54
N GLU A 37 -16.22 8.01 -7.46
CA GLU A 37 -15.27 9.10 -7.54
C GLU A 37 -15.19 9.88 -6.21
N GLU A 38 -14.01 9.93 -5.59
CA GLU A 38 -13.75 10.85 -4.48
C GLU A 38 -13.60 12.28 -5.02
N THR A 39 -14.53 13.14 -4.63
CA THR A 39 -14.38 14.60 -4.70
C THR A 39 -13.35 15.02 -3.67
N SER A 40 -12.07 15.00 -4.06
CA SER A 40 -11.03 15.79 -3.43
C SER A 40 -10.73 16.99 -4.31
N SER A 41 -10.96 18.18 -3.75
CA SER A 41 -10.56 19.45 -4.33
C SER A 41 -9.02 19.52 -4.35
N HIS A 42 -8.42 18.92 -5.37
CA HIS A 42 -7.05 19.18 -5.77
C HIS A 42 -7.08 19.94 -7.09
N THR A 43 -6.57 21.17 -7.03
CA THR A 43 -6.25 21.99 -8.18
C THR A 43 -5.42 21.19 -9.18
N SER A 44 -6.07 20.82 -10.27
CA SER A 44 -5.55 20.61 -11.62
C SER A 44 -4.02 20.53 -11.78
N SER A 45 -3.51 19.31 -11.91
CA SER A 45 -2.95 18.88 -13.21
C SER A 45 -2.89 17.36 -13.25
N THR A 46 -3.88 16.78 -13.92
CA THR A 46 -3.86 15.44 -14.46
C THR A 46 -2.55 15.21 -15.22
N SER A 47 -1.78 14.22 -14.79
CA SER A 47 -0.96 13.45 -15.70
C SER A 47 -1.14 12.00 -15.32
N GLN A 48 -2.13 11.38 -15.97
CA GLN A 48 -2.15 9.94 -16.15
C GLN A 48 -0.76 9.57 -16.70
N THR A 49 0.12 9.03 -15.86
CA THR A 49 1.39 8.54 -16.38
C THR A 49 1.06 7.21 -17.00
N ALA A 50 0.80 7.25 -18.31
CA ALA A 50 0.72 6.08 -19.15
C ALA A 50 1.84 5.10 -18.76
N THR A 51 1.53 3.80 -18.79
CA THR A 51 2.55 2.75 -18.91
C THR A 51 3.26 2.94 -20.24
N GLN A 52 4.09 3.99 -20.32
CA GLN A 52 5.05 4.17 -21.38
C GLN A 52 6.10 3.10 -21.14
N THR A 53 6.14 2.10 -22.01
CA THR A 53 7.34 1.32 -22.25
C THR A 53 8.40 2.29 -22.74
N SER A 54 9.03 2.97 -21.78
CA SER A 54 10.17 3.84 -22.02
C SER A 54 11.40 2.96 -22.20
N GLU A 55 12.32 3.43 -23.04
CA GLU A 55 13.67 2.87 -23.14
C GLU A 55 14.25 2.67 -21.72
N PRO A 56 15.00 1.59 -21.49
CA PRO A 56 15.68 1.39 -20.21
C PRO A 56 16.55 2.59 -19.85
N ILE A 57 16.52 3.00 -18.59
CA ILE A 57 17.42 4.05 -18.10
C ILE A 57 18.84 3.49 -17.98
N PHE A 58 19.82 4.27 -18.43
CA PHE A 58 21.24 3.96 -18.31
C PHE A 58 21.88 4.63 -17.09
N ASP A 59 23.00 4.10 -16.61
CA ASP A 59 23.69 4.59 -15.40
C ASP A 59 24.12 6.05 -15.48
N TYR A 60 24.47 6.54 -16.67
CA TYR A 60 24.83 7.95 -16.87
C TYR A 60 23.64 8.91 -16.72
N GLN A 61 22.42 8.40 -16.80
CA GLN A 61 21.18 9.15 -16.61
C GLN A 61 20.73 9.17 -15.14
N LEU A 62 21.33 8.32 -14.29
CA LEU A 62 20.96 8.21 -12.88
C LEU A 62 21.57 9.35 -12.04
N PRO A 63 20.79 9.97 -11.13
CA PRO A 63 21.32 10.83 -10.09
C PRO A 63 22.38 10.13 -9.24
N LEU A 64 23.35 10.89 -8.71
CA LEU A 64 24.50 10.34 -7.96
C LEU A 64 24.10 9.39 -6.82
N ARG A 65 22.99 9.66 -6.12
CA ARG A 65 22.50 8.84 -5.01
C ARG A 65 22.02 7.43 -5.42
N TYR A 66 21.77 7.21 -6.70
CA TYR A 66 21.34 5.93 -7.26
C TYR A 66 22.40 5.28 -8.14
N LYS A 67 23.58 5.90 -8.28
CA LYS A 67 24.67 5.27 -9.00
C LYS A 67 25.15 4.05 -8.24
N ARG A 68 25.46 2.99 -8.98
CA ARG A 68 26.05 1.78 -8.42
C ARG A 68 27.43 2.11 -7.87
N VAL A 69 27.77 1.50 -6.74
CA VAL A 69 29.12 1.55 -6.20
C VAL A 69 30.01 0.65 -7.08
N PRO A 70 31.21 1.10 -7.50
CA PRO A 70 32.18 0.24 -8.15
C PRO A 70 32.50 -0.96 -7.25
N MET A 71 32.52 -2.16 -7.82
CA MET A 71 32.87 -3.38 -7.07
C MET A 71 34.38 -3.54 -7.03
N GLU A 72 34.90 -3.92 -5.87
CA GLU A 72 36.32 -4.22 -5.68
C GLU A 72 36.65 -5.61 -6.24
N ASP A 73 37.88 -5.83 -6.71
CA ASP A 73 38.29 -7.11 -7.32
C ASP A 73 38.09 -8.31 -6.38
N THR A 74 38.34 -8.12 -5.09
CA THR A 74 38.14 -9.14 -4.04
C THR A 74 36.67 -9.51 -3.86
N GLU A 75 35.76 -8.55 -3.99
CA GLU A 75 34.31 -8.77 -3.92
C GLU A 75 33.85 -9.57 -5.13
N ILE A 76 34.35 -9.22 -6.32
CA ILE A 76 34.06 -9.93 -7.58
C ILE A 76 34.49 -11.39 -7.46
N GLU A 77 35.71 -11.64 -6.98
CA GLU A 77 36.23 -12.99 -6.75
C GLU A 77 35.38 -13.77 -5.72
N TYR A 78 35.00 -13.14 -4.62
CA TYR A 78 34.18 -13.76 -3.57
C TYR A 78 32.80 -14.17 -4.09
N ILE A 79 32.17 -13.32 -4.91
CA ILE A 79 30.89 -13.63 -5.56
C ILE A 79 31.05 -14.77 -6.56
N ASN A 80 32.10 -14.74 -7.39
CA ASN A 80 32.37 -15.79 -8.38
C ASN A 80 32.69 -17.14 -7.74
N ARG A 81 33.33 -17.12 -6.56
CA ARG A 81 33.63 -18.30 -5.75
C ARG A 81 32.39 -18.86 -5.04
N GLY A 82 31.38 -18.02 -4.79
CA GLY A 82 30.14 -18.42 -4.12
C GLY A 82 30.16 -18.30 -2.59
N GLY A 83 31.13 -17.57 -2.02
CA GLY A 83 31.25 -17.37 -0.57
C GLY A 83 32.60 -17.82 0.01
N PRO A 84 32.73 -17.82 1.35
CA PRO A 84 33.89 -18.32 2.06
C PRO A 84 33.86 -19.85 2.12
N ASP A 85 35.02 -20.49 2.25
CA ASP A 85 35.11 -21.95 2.47
C ASP A 85 34.52 -22.38 3.82
#